data_AF-A0A7S0YMG7-F1
#
_entry.id   AF-A0A7S0YMG7-F1
#
_cell.length_a   1.000
_cell.length_b   1.000
_cell.length_c   1.000
_cell.angle_alpha   90.00
_cell.angle_beta   90.00
_cell.angle_gamma   90.00
#
_symmetry.space_group_name_H-M   'P 1'
#
loop_
_entity.id
_entity.type
_entity.pdbx_description
1 polymer ?
#
loop_
_entity_poly.entity_id
_entity_poly.type
_entity_poly.pdbx_seq_one_letter_code
_entity_poly.pdbx_strand_id
1 'polypeptide(L)'
;GGPPGTGTWLQGVNDVGYAALSCADADPNDPAAPPACLPQGGGGRLHDQSMFVQYCWSMVFAVQTLCTVGYGHVYAVSAPELVYTVPFLLLCSMAFSVVIANMQFLTRSRFDPENLASQSRKQVQFYMRERDLPLSLQFRLASYYDNLIQDKISNGRFLQDQVLAELPLGLRVEVITHLYKDLVENTAFLRGLPYEVMCSIVVQMALVPTDRPVIFEAGEFGHECFVVSQGKVALRSLFGDEIAVIGKGSLFGELGVLMPGCRRHYTATLCPGASVRSMSRAMLEPYLCDYPELAHELYRQYLAHQYRQLSKLSRIRARMDPYAILYVSIVEAKGLSGWDMFGASDPYCVVQVQDMKDKTNVERGTLEPQWREDFEFPMI
;
A
#
# COMPACT_ATOMS: atom_id res chain seq x y z
N GLY A 1 37.07 40.71 -4.35
CA GLY A 1 37.05 39.56 -5.26
C GLY A 1 35.62 39.16 -5.51
N GLY A 2 35.24 38.94 -6.77
CA GLY A 2 33.89 38.52 -7.20
C GLY A 2 33.04 39.66 -7.77
N PRO A 3 32.51 39.56 -9.01
CA PRO A 3 31.87 40.67 -9.72
C PRO A 3 30.37 40.81 -9.39
N PRO A 4 29.75 41.99 -9.64
CA PRO A 4 28.30 42.16 -9.60
C PRO A 4 27.66 41.62 -10.89
N GLY A 5 26.51 40.98 -10.72
CA GLY A 5 25.76 40.29 -11.77
C GLY A 5 25.21 41.20 -12.86
N THR A 6 25.26 40.70 -14.08
CA THR A 6 24.60 41.25 -15.26
C THR A 6 23.11 40.97 -15.20
N GLY A 7 22.33 41.97 -14.79
CA GLY A 7 20.94 42.12 -15.23
C GLY A 7 20.91 42.97 -16.49
N THR A 8 20.55 42.39 -17.63
CA THR A 8 20.27 43.14 -18.86
C THR A 8 18.77 43.16 -19.10
N TRP A 9 18.27 44.38 -19.06
CA TRP A 9 16.91 44.79 -19.34
C TRP A 9 16.54 44.59 -20.81
N LEU A 10 15.30 44.18 -21.02
CA LEU A 10 14.52 44.42 -22.23
C LEU A 10 14.63 45.89 -22.65
N GLN A 11 15.24 46.17 -23.79
CA GLN A 11 15.01 47.42 -24.50
C GLN A 11 15.22 47.26 -26.01
N GLY A 12 14.10 47.42 -26.72
CA GLY A 12 14.03 48.17 -27.97
C GLY A 12 14.65 47.53 -29.22
N VAL A 13 13.80 46.85 -29.99
CA VAL A 13 13.89 46.94 -31.46
C VAL A 13 12.48 47.15 -32.01
N ASN A 14 11.96 48.36 -31.79
CA ASN A 14 11.05 48.97 -32.75
C ASN A 14 11.92 49.40 -33.92
N ASP A 15 11.86 48.67 -35.03
CA ASP A 15 11.98 49.18 -36.41
C ASP A 15 12.03 47.98 -37.35
N VAL A 16 10.88 47.31 -37.51
CA VAL A 16 10.67 46.39 -38.64
C VAL A 16 10.26 47.25 -39.84
N GLY A 17 11.24 47.96 -40.40
CA GLY A 17 11.12 48.54 -41.72
C GLY A 17 11.06 47.39 -42.73
N TYR A 18 9.87 47.16 -43.29
CA TYR A 18 9.69 46.35 -44.50
C TYR A 18 10.40 47.05 -45.67
N ALA A 19 11.71 46.84 -45.82
CA ALA A 19 12.44 47.21 -47.01
C ALA A 19 12.49 46.00 -47.94
N ALA A 20 11.51 45.94 -48.86
CA ALA A 20 11.56 45.08 -50.03
C ALA A 20 12.66 45.59 -50.97
N LEU A 21 13.89 45.13 -50.77
CA LEU A 21 14.99 45.35 -51.72
C LEU A 21 14.98 44.21 -52.74
N SER A 22 14.42 44.51 -53.91
CA SER A 22 14.64 43.79 -55.15
C SER A 22 16.14 43.56 -55.36
N CYS A 23 16.55 42.30 -55.58
CA CYS A 23 17.94 41.90 -55.79
C CYS A 23 18.58 42.45 -57.10
N ALA A 24 17.97 43.44 -57.76
CA ALA A 24 18.46 43.98 -59.02
C ALA A 24 19.53 45.08 -58.87
N ASP A 25 19.64 45.76 -57.72
CA ASP A 25 20.41 47.01 -57.61
C ASP A 25 21.42 47.09 -56.43
N ALA A 26 21.83 45.96 -55.83
CA ALA A 26 22.78 45.99 -54.71
C ALA A 26 24.25 46.01 -55.19
N ASP A 27 24.97 47.08 -54.86
CA ASP A 27 26.41 47.25 -55.07
C ASP A 27 27.20 46.21 -54.24
N PRO A 28 28.08 45.39 -54.84
CA PRO A 28 28.76 44.29 -54.16
C PRO A 28 29.74 44.70 -53.04
N ASN A 29 29.96 45.99 -52.78
CA ASN A 29 30.90 46.48 -51.77
C ASN A 29 30.27 47.23 -50.58
N ASP A 30 28.94 47.19 -50.40
CA ASP A 30 28.29 47.84 -49.26
C ASP A 30 28.35 46.93 -47.99
N PRO A 31 29.06 47.34 -46.91
CA PRO A 31 29.14 46.58 -45.67
C PRO A 31 27.84 46.56 -44.84
N ALA A 32 26.79 47.27 -45.26
CA ALA A 32 25.49 47.31 -44.58
C ALA A 32 24.39 46.46 -45.23
N ALA A 33 24.69 45.70 -46.29
CA ALA A 33 23.71 44.83 -46.93
C ALA A 33 23.31 43.64 -46.02
N PRO A 34 22.01 43.32 -45.87
CA PRO A 34 21.59 42.14 -45.11
C PRO A 34 22.15 40.88 -45.79
N PRO A 35 22.52 39.83 -45.02
CA PRO A 35 23.14 38.62 -45.55
C PRO A 35 22.11 37.79 -46.32
N ALA A 36 21.74 38.24 -47.51
CA ALA A 36 20.88 37.55 -48.44
C ALA A 36 21.75 36.98 -49.55
N CYS A 37 22.23 35.75 -49.37
CA CYS A 37 22.39 34.72 -50.40
C CYS A 37 23.03 33.47 -49.77
N LEU A 38 22.54 32.31 -50.20
CA LEU A 38 23.03 30.95 -49.93
C LEU A 38 24.56 30.82 -49.96
N PRO A 39 25.15 29.84 -49.25
CA PRO A 39 26.57 29.82 -48.92
C PRO A 39 27.46 29.98 -50.16
N GLN A 40 28.39 30.94 -50.06
CA GLN A 40 29.48 31.12 -51.00
C GLN A 40 30.31 29.84 -51.09
N GLY A 41 30.04 29.07 -52.14
CA GLY A 41 30.71 27.83 -52.49
C GLY A 41 30.31 27.40 -53.89
N GLY A 42 30.57 28.25 -54.88
CA GLY A 42 30.23 28.05 -56.29
C GLY A 42 29.10 28.99 -56.76
N GLY A 43 29.49 30.14 -57.33
CA GLY A 43 28.58 31.22 -57.74
C GLY A 43 27.70 30.87 -58.94
N GLY A 44 26.57 30.19 -58.69
CA GLY A 44 25.48 29.99 -59.63
C GLY A 44 24.13 30.13 -58.93
N ARG A 45 23.09 30.56 -59.65
CA ARG A 45 21.72 30.58 -59.10
C ARG A 45 21.33 29.14 -58.75
N LEU A 46 20.42 28.94 -57.80
CA LEU A 46 19.99 27.58 -57.39
C LEU A 46 19.51 26.73 -58.59
N HIS A 47 19.00 27.38 -59.63
CA HIS A 47 18.57 26.76 -60.90
C HIS A 47 19.71 26.17 -61.74
N ASP A 48 20.96 26.63 -61.54
CA ASP A 48 22.15 26.18 -62.27
C ASP A 48 22.81 24.96 -61.60
N GLN A 49 22.35 24.60 -60.40
CA GLN A 49 22.85 23.47 -59.63
C GLN A 49 22.17 22.16 -60.06
N SER A 50 22.80 21.01 -59.73
CA SER A 50 22.24 19.70 -60.02
C SER A 50 20.83 19.51 -59.42
N MET A 51 19.98 18.73 -60.08
CA MET A 51 18.59 18.45 -59.62
C MET A 51 18.55 17.90 -58.18
N PHE A 52 19.59 17.14 -57.78
CA PHE A 52 19.72 16.63 -56.41
C PHE A 52 19.86 17.77 -55.39
N VAL A 53 20.70 18.76 -55.67
CA VAL A 53 20.91 19.93 -54.80
C VAL A 53 19.63 20.75 -54.69
N GLN A 54 18.92 20.95 -55.80
CA GLN A 54 17.62 21.65 -55.81
C GLN A 54 16.57 20.92 -54.96
N TYR A 55 16.47 19.59 -55.11
CA TYR A 55 15.59 18.76 -54.30
C TYR A 55 15.93 18.84 -52.81
N CYS A 56 17.21 18.74 -52.44
CA CYS A 56 17.64 18.85 -51.05
C CYS A 56 17.23 20.18 -50.42
N TRP A 57 17.40 21.30 -51.13
CA TRP A 57 16.93 22.61 -50.64
C TRP A 57 15.42 22.71 -50.51
N SER A 58 14.66 22.11 -51.44
CA SER A 58 13.19 22.03 -51.34
C SER A 58 12.73 21.19 -50.15
N MET A 59 13.43 20.10 -49.85
CA MET A 59 13.17 19.24 -48.69
C MET A 59 13.53 19.94 -47.38
N VAL A 60 14.64 20.69 -47.35
CA VAL A 60 15.02 21.52 -46.20
C VAL A 60 13.94 22.55 -45.90
N PHE A 61 13.41 23.24 -46.91
CA PHE A 61 12.27 24.15 -46.74
C PHE A 61 11.04 23.41 -46.17
N ALA A 62 10.63 22.30 -46.79
CA ALA A 62 9.46 21.53 -46.34
C ALA A 62 9.60 21.02 -44.89
N VAL A 63 10.76 20.49 -44.51
CA VAL A 63 11.02 19.97 -43.15
C VAL A 63 11.11 21.11 -42.12
N GLN A 64 11.74 22.23 -42.46
CA GLN A 64 11.79 23.40 -41.58
C GLN A 64 10.40 23.99 -41.32
N THR A 65 9.55 24.03 -42.35
CA THR A 65 8.15 24.45 -42.25
C THR A 65 7.33 23.45 -41.44
N LEU A 66 7.50 22.15 -41.66
CA LEU A 66 6.81 21.10 -40.90
C LEU A 66 7.20 21.08 -39.40
N CYS A 67 8.47 21.29 -39.09
CA CYS A 67 8.99 21.31 -37.72
C CYS A 67 8.93 22.69 -37.04
N THR A 68 8.46 23.73 -37.75
CA THR A 68 8.33 25.11 -37.24
C THR A 68 9.64 25.80 -36.78
N VAL A 69 10.80 25.37 -37.30
CA VAL A 69 12.13 25.88 -36.86
C VAL A 69 12.55 27.19 -37.55
N GLY A 70 12.12 27.41 -38.80
CA GLY A 70 12.20 28.71 -39.49
C GLY A 70 13.55 29.44 -39.47
N TYR A 71 14.62 28.86 -40.01
CA TYR A 71 15.96 29.49 -40.02
C TYR A 71 16.10 30.70 -40.97
N GLY A 72 15.11 30.96 -41.84
CA GLY A 72 15.11 32.14 -42.73
C GLY A 72 16.04 32.03 -43.94
N HIS A 73 16.57 30.84 -44.27
CA HIS A 73 17.42 30.66 -45.46
C HIS A 73 16.63 30.58 -46.77
N VAL A 74 15.38 30.13 -46.72
CA VAL A 74 14.46 30.04 -47.86
C VAL A 74 13.11 30.60 -47.42
N TYR A 75 12.71 31.72 -48.00
CA TYR A 75 11.46 32.43 -47.68
C TYR A 75 10.84 33.01 -48.94
N ALA A 76 9.52 33.21 -48.93
CA ALA A 76 8.80 33.83 -50.03
C ALA A 76 9.12 35.33 -50.08
N VAL A 77 9.57 35.80 -51.24
CA VAL A 77 9.81 37.23 -51.51
C VAL A 77 8.79 37.76 -52.51
N SER A 78 8.43 36.94 -53.50
CA SER A 78 7.50 37.35 -54.55
C SER A 78 6.03 37.10 -54.16
N ALA A 79 5.12 37.90 -54.72
CA ALA A 79 3.67 37.72 -54.52
C ALA A 79 3.17 36.29 -54.82
N PRO A 80 3.59 35.61 -55.93
CA PRO A 80 3.16 34.23 -56.17
C PRO A 80 3.77 33.22 -55.18
N GLU A 81 5.00 33.43 -54.73
CA GLU A 81 5.58 32.60 -53.66
C GLU A 81 4.82 32.75 -52.35
N LEU A 82 4.36 33.96 -52.02
CA LEU A 82 3.59 34.22 -50.79
C LEU A 82 2.21 33.53 -50.84
N VAL A 83 1.53 33.57 -51.98
CA VAL A 83 0.26 32.87 -52.20
C VAL A 83 0.39 31.35 -52.06
N TYR A 84 1.53 30.77 -52.42
CA TYR A 84 1.80 29.34 -52.22
C TYR A 84 2.23 29.00 -50.78
N THR A 85 3.11 29.80 -50.18
CA THR A 85 3.73 29.47 -48.88
C THR A 85 2.77 29.64 -47.70
N VAL A 86 1.86 30.61 -47.73
CA VAL A 86 0.86 30.80 -46.66
C VAL A 86 -0.03 29.57 -46.42
N PRO A 87 -0.74 29.02 -47.42
CA PRO A 87 -1.55 27.81 -47.22
C PRO A 87 -0.69 26.59 -46.89
N PHE A 88 0.53 26.50 -47.42
CA PHE A 88 1.47 25.42 -47.10
C PHE A 88 1.91 25.45 -45.63
N LEU A 89 2.23 26.64 -45.09
CA LEU A 89 2.53 26.84 -43.67
C LEU A 89 1.35 26.43 -42.77
N LEU A 90 0.13 26.78 -43.16
CA LEU A 90 -1.09 26.37 -42.44
C LEU A 90 -1.27 24.85 -42.45
N LEU A 91 -1.07 24.19 -43.59
CA LEU A 91 -1.13 22.73 -43.71
C LEU A 91 -0.08 22.05 -42.82
N CYS A 92 1.17 22.53 -42.87
CA CYS A 92 2.27 21.98 -42.08
C CYS A 92 2.06 22.16 -40.57
N SER A 93 1.57 23.32 -40.13
CA SER A 93 1.25 23.55 -38.71
C SER A 93 0.11 22.66 -38.21
N MET A 94 -0.91 22.41 -39.03
CA MET A 94 -1.97 21.45 -38.70
C MET A 94 -1.43 20.02 -38.59
N ALA A 95 -0.59 19.59 -39.55
CA ALA A 95 0.04 18.27 -39.51
C ALA A 95 0.93 18.09 -38.27
N PHE A 96 1.74 19.09 -37.93
CA PHE A 96 2.57 19.09 -36.73
C PHE A 96 1.75 18.97 -35.44
N SER A 97 0.62 19.68 -35.36
CA SER A 97 -0.31 19.62 -34.22
C SER A 97 -0.90 18.21 -34.03
N VAL A 98 -1.24 17.52 -35.11
CA VAL A 98 -1.73 16.13 -35.07
C VAL A 98 -0.66 15.17 -34.54
N VAL A 99 0.60 15.33 -34.95
CA VAL A 99 1.72 14.51 -34.45
C VAL A 99 1.89 14.71 -32.94
N ILE A 100 1.86 15.95 -32.45
CA ILE A 100 1.92 16.24 -31.01
C ILE A 100 0.73 15.63 -30.27
N ALA A 101 -0.49 15.76 -30.79
CA ALA A 101 -1.68 15.19 -30.17
C ALA A 101 -1.59 13.66 -30.04
N ASN A 102 -1.08 12.98 -31.07
CA ASN A 102 -0.87 11.53 -31.05
C ASN A 102 0.23 11.13 -30.05
N MET A 103 1.34 11.87 -29.98
CA MET A 103 2.37 11.66 -28.96
C MET A 103 1.81 11.80 -27.54
N GLN A 104 0.98 12.82 -27.29
CA GLN A 104 0.31 13.00 -26.00
C GLN A 104 -0.68 11.87 -25.69
N PHE A 105 -1.39 11.36 -26.70
CA PHE A 105 -2.30 10.22 -26.54
C PHE A 105 -1.54 8.94 -26.18
N LEU A 106 -0.43 8.62 -26.85
CA LEU A 106 0.38 7.44 -26.56
C LEU A 106 1.08 7.52 -25.20
N THR A 107 1.48 8.71 -24.77
CA THR A 107 2.11 8.94 -23.46
C THR A 107 1.09 8.85 -22.31
N ARG A 108 -0.22 8.87 -22.58
CA ARG A 108 -1.24 8.57 -21.57
C ARG A 108 -1.27 7.07 -21.28
N SER A 109 -0.23 6.59 -20.62
CA SER A 109 -0.18 5.27 -19.99
C SER A 109 -1.22 5.23 -18.87
N ARG A 110 -2.48 4.95 -19.21
CA ARG A 110 -3.58 4.84 -18.24
C ARG A 110 -3.37 3.73 -17.22
N PHE A 111 -2.47 2.80 -17.51
CA PHE A 111 -2.22 1.61 -16.71
C PHE A 111 -0.91 1.69 -15.91
N ASP A 112 -0.23 2.83 -15.90
CA ASP A 112 0.89 3.00 -14.99
C ASP A 112 0.34 3.25 -13.57
N PRO A 113 0.64 2.36 -12.59
CA PRO A 113 0.18 2.51 -11.22
C PRO A 113 0.62 3.85 -10.61
N GLU A 114 1.75 4.42 -11.04
CA GLU A 114 2.22 5.73 -10.57
C GLU A 114 1.34 6.87 -11.08
N ASN A 115 0.86 6.79 -12.32
CA ASN A 115 -0.07 7.76 -12.89
C ASN A 115 -1.45 7.68 -12.21
N LEU A 116 -1.96 6.47 -11.98
CA LEU A 116 -3.23 6.23 -11.27
C LEU A 116 -3.19 6.71 -9.83
N ALA A 117 -2.08 6.45 -9.13
CA ALA A 117 -1.82 6.96 -7.80
C ALA A 117 -1.77 8.49 -7.77
N SER A 118 -1.05 9.09 -8.71
CA SER A 118 -0.95 10.55 -8.85
C SER A 118 -2.31 11.20 -9.12
N GLN A 119 -3.16 10.57 -9.95
CA GLN A 119 -4.51 11.04 -10.21
C GLN A 119 -5.39 10.95 -8.96
N SER A 120 -5.34 9.83 -8.24
CA SER A 120 -6.10 9.64 -6.99
C SER A 120 -5.70 10.66 -5.93
N ARG A 121 -4.40 10.93 -5.76
CA ARG A 121 -3.89 12.00 -4.87
C ARG A 121 -4.46 13.37 -5.23
N LYS A 122 -4.46 13.73 -6.51
CA LYS A 122 -5.00 15.01 -6.98
C LYS A 122 -6.50 15.14 -6.70
N GLN A 123 -7.28 14.06 -6.83
CA GLN A 123 -8.71 14.07 -6.51
C GLN A 123 -8.97 14.33 -5.03
N VAL A 124 -8.23 13.66 -4.14
CA VAL A 124 -8.35 13.87 -2.69
C VAL A 124 -7.94 15.30 -2.32
N GLN A 125 -6.84 15.79 -2.90
CA GLN A 125 -6.38 17.16 -2.67
C GLN A 125 -7.38 18.21 -3.15
N PHE A 126 -7.99 18.00 -4.32
CA PHE A 126 -9.05 18.85 -4.84
C PHE A 126 -10.25 18.85 -3.89
N TYR A 127 -10.70 17.68 -3.42
CA TYR A 127 -11.80 17.56 -2.46
C TYR A 127 -11.52 18.28 -1.12
N MET A 128 -10.30 18.16 -0.59
CA MET A 128 -9.90 18.86 0.63
C MET A 128 -9.98 20.39 0.49
N ARG A 129 -9.61 20.90 -0.68
CA ARG A 129 -9.63 22.32 -1.01
C ARG A 129 -11.04 22.83 -1.30
N GLU A 130 -11.84 22.07 -2.04
CA GLU A 130 -13.20 22.44 -2.42
C GLU A 130 -14.13 22.50 -1.20
N ARG A 131 -13.87 21.67 -0.18
CA ARG A 131 -14.66 21.62 1.06
C ARG A 131 -14.08 22.44 2.22
N ASP A 132 -13.02 23.23 1.96
CA ASP A 132 -12.33 24.05 2.97
C ASP A 132 -12.08 23.31 4.29
N LEU A 133 -11.56 22.08 4.20
CA LEU A 133 -11.32 21.26 5.40
C LEU A 133 -10.26 21.91 6.29
N PRO A 134 -10.38 21.84 7.63
CA PRO A 134 -9.35 22.36 8.54
C PRO A 134 -8.01 21.64 8.34
N LEU A 135 -6.89 22.36 8.46
CA LEU A 135 -5.53 21.86 8.20
C LEU A 135 -5.22 20.54 8.93
N SER A 136 -5.65 20.40 10.19
CA SER A 136 -5.45 19.18 10.97
C SER A 136 -6.13 17.94 10.35
N LEU A 137 -7.31 18.12 9.75
CA LEU A 137 -8.01 17.06 9.04
C LEU A 137 -7.36 16.79 7.68
N GLN A 138 -6.90 17.83 6.98
CA GLN A 138 -6.17 17.67 5.71
C GLN A 138 -4.91 16.83 5.89
N PHE A 139 -4.10 17.10 6.93
CA PHE A 139 -2.91 16.30 7.22
C PHE A 139 -3.25 14.85 7.50
N ARG A 140 -4.26 14.58 8.35
CA ARG A 140 -4.69 13.21 8.65
C ARG A 140 -5.20 12.47 7.42
N LEU A 141 -5.98 13.16 6.58
CA LEU A 141 -6.55 12.58 5.36
C LEU A 141 -5.47 12.31 4.32
N ALA A 142 -4.54 13.24 4.11
CA ALA A 142 -3.41 13.07 3.22
C ALA A 142 -2.54 11.88 3.64
N SER A 143 -2.13 11.80 4.92
CA SER A 143 -1.35 10.68 5.44
C SER A 143 -2.07 9.34 5.30
N TYR A 144 -3.38 9.30 5.53
CA TYR A 144 -4.17 8.08 5.34
C TYR A 144 -4.18 7.63 3.87
N TYR A 145 -4.47 8.54 2.94
CA TYR A 145 -4.51 8.22 1.51
C TYR A 145 -3.14 7.87 0.95
N ASP A 146 -2.06 8.48 1.44
CA ASP A 146 -0.71 8.10 1.06
C ASP A 146 -0.40 6.65 1.44
N ASN A 147 -0.73 6.23 2.66
CA ASN A 147 -0.58 4.85 3.10
C ASN A 147 -1.46 3.88 2.27
N LEU A 148 -2.71 4.26 2.00
CA LEU A 148 -3.65 3.46 1.20
C LEU A 148 -3.15 3.29 -0.24
N ILE A 149 -2.65 4.36 -0.86
CA ILE A 149 -2.13 4.33 -2.22
C ILE A 149 -0.85 3.50 -2.28
N GLN A 150 0.03 3.65 -1.29
CA GLN A 150 1.24 2.84 -1.19
C GLN A 150 0.91 1.34 -1.09
N ASP A 151 -0.08 0.97 -0.26
CA ASP A 151 -0.59 -0.41 -0.16
C ASP A 151 -1.17 -0.91 -1.49
N LYS A 152 -1.94 -0.08 -2.19
CA LYS A 152 -2.52 -0.45 -3.49
C LYS A 152 -1.46 -0.63 -4.59
N ILE A 153 -0.39 0.16 -4.59
CA ILE A 153 0.73 0.05 -5.53
C ILE A 153 1.54 -1.22 -5.23
N SER A 154 1.95 -1.41 -3.98
CA SER A 154 2.78 -2.57 -3.59
C SER A 154 2.11 -3.90 -3.88
N ASN A 155 0.77 -3.91 -3.83
CA ASN A 155 -0.04 -5.12 -3.93
C ASN A 155 -0.67 -5.31 -5.31
N GLY A 156 -0.39 -4.42 -6.28
CA GLY A 156 -1.00 -4.46 -7.62
C GLY A 156 -2.52 -4.29 -7.64
N ARG A 157 -3.12 -3.81 -6.54
CA ARG A 157 -4.59 -3.73 -6.36
C ARG A 157 -5.24 -2.68 -7.24
N PHE A 158 -4.49 -1.66 -7.68
CA PHE A 158 -5.03 -0.63 -8.58
C PHE A 158 -5.64 -1.22 -9.86
N LEU A 159 -4.92 -2.14 -10.50
CA LEU A 159 -5.39 -2.80 -11.71
C LEU A 159 -6.52 -3.78 -11.41
N GLN A 160 -6.37 -4.54 -10.31
CA GLN A 160 -7.37 -5.52 -9.90
C GLN A 160 -8.73 -4.87 -9.58
N ASP A 161 -8.77 -3.80 -8.79
CA ASP A 161 -10.00 -3.11 -8.41
C ASP A 161 -10.73 -2.54 -9.64
N GLN A 162 -9.98 -1.96 -10.60
CA GLN A 162 -10.55 -1.42 -11.84
C GLN A 162 -11.12 -2.53 -12.74
N VAL A 163 -10.35 -3.59 -12.99
CA VAL A 163 -10.79 -4.71 -13.83
C VAL A 163 -12.02 -5.40 -13.22
N LEU A 164 -12.00 -5.65 -11.90
CA LEU A 164 -13.13 -6.22 -11.20
C LEU A 164 -14.37 -5.31 -11.26
N ALA A 165 -14.21 -3.99 -11.17
CA ALA A 165 -15.33 -3.04 -11.24
C ALA A 165 -16.02 -3.01 -12.62
N GLU A 166 -15.28 -3.20 -13.70
CA GLU A 166 -15.82 -3.22 -15.08
C GLU A 166 -16.51 -4.55 -15.44
N LEU A 167 -16.13 -5.65 -14.77
CA LEU A 167 -16.71 -6.98 -15.02
C LEU A 167 -18.19 -7.06 -14.60
N PRO A 168 -19.06 -7.70 -15.41
CA PRO A 168 -20.43 -8.02 -15.00
C PRO A 168 -20.44 -9.01 -13.84
N LEU A 169 -21.51 -9.00 -13.03
CA LEU A 169 -21.58 -9.72 -11.75
C LEU A 169 -21.20 -11.22 -11.86
N GLY A 170 -21.71 -11.92 -12.89
CA GLY A 170 -21.43 -13.34 -13.08
C GLY A 170 -19.94 -13.64 -13.30
N LEU A 171 -19.30 -12.91 -14.23
CA LEU A 171 -17.86 -13.07 -14.52
C LEU A 171 -17.00 -12.62 -13.34
N ARG A 172 -17.40 -11.57 -12.63
CA ARG A 172 -16.69 -11.08 -11.44
C ARG A 172 -16.62 -12.16 -10.35
N VAL A 173 -17.73 -12.85 -10.09
CA VAL A 173 -17.78 -13.94 -9.09
C VAL A 173 -16.89 -15.10 -9.53
N GLU A 174 -16.92 -15.49 -10.80
CA GLU A 174 -16.09 -16.58 -11.33
C GLU A 174 -14.59 -16.25 -11.22
N VAL A 175 -14.19 -15.04 -11.60
CA VAL A 175 -12.79 -14.57 -11.50
C VAL A 175 -12.34 -14.50 -10.04
N ILE A 176 -13.13 -13.91 -9.14
CA ILE A 176 -12.80 -13.86 -7.70
C ILE A 176 -12.67 -15.27 -7.14
N THR A 177 -13.62 -16.14 -7.45
CA THR A 177 -13.61 -17.54 -7.03
C THR A 177 -12.34 -18.22 -7.51
N HIS A 178 -11.93 -18.04 -8.77
CA HIS A 178 -10.72 -18.64 -9.31
C HIS A 178 -9.43 -18.07 -8.68
N LEU A 179 -9.32 -16.75 -8.56
CA LEU A 179 -8.14 -16.07 -8.00
C LEU A 179 -7.87 -16.45 -6.55
N TYR A 180 -8.94 -16.71 -5.80
CA TYR A 180 -8.87 -16.87 -4.35
C TYR A 180 -9.21 -18.27 -3.86
N LYS A 181 -9.56 -19.21 -4.76
CA LYS A 181 -9.87 -20.61 -4.45
C LYS A 181 -8.85 -21.21 -3.49
N ASP A 182 -7.58 -21.07 -3.84
CA ASP A 182 -6.45 -21.57 -3.08
C ASP A 182 -6.39 -21.01 -1.66
N LEU A 183 -6.71 -19.73 -1.48
CA LEU A 183 -6.67 -19.10 -0.16
C LEU A 183 -7.90 -19.51 0.66
N VAL A 184 -9.09 -19.52 0.06
CA VAL A 184 -10.33 -19.93 0.71
C VAL A 184 -10.27 -21.39 1.18
N GLU A 185 -9.78 -22.31 0.36
CA GLU A 185 -9.72 -23.73 0.70
C GLU A 185 -8.67 -24.05 1.77
N ASN A 186 -7.54 -23.32 1.78
CA ASN A 186 -6.42 -23.59 2.67
C ASN A 186 -6.43 -22.79 3.98
N THR A 187 -7.29 -21.77 4.12
CA THR A 187 -7.36 -20.97 5.35
C THR A 187 -8.30 -21.59 6.37
N ALA A 188 -7.71 -22.17 7.42
CA ALA A 188 -8.48 -22.92 8.42
C ALA A 188 -9.52 -22.07 9.15
N PHE A 189 -9.23 -20.78 9.40
CA PHE A 189 -10.11 -19.91 10.16
C PHE A 189 -11.37 -19.42 9.42
N LEU A 190 -11.41 -19.58 8.09
CA LEU A 190 -12.59 -19.28 7.27
C LEU A 190 -13.59 -20.45 7.20
N ARG A 191 -13.20 -21.63 7.69
CA ARG A 191 -14.05 -22.83 7.63
C ARG A 191 -15.32 -22.62 8.45
N GLY A 192 -16.45 -22.95 7.85
CA GLY A 192 -17.77 -22.80 8.47
C GLY A 192 -18.51 -21.53 8.08
N LEU A 193 -17.84 -20.56 7.43
CA LEU A 193 -18.49 -19.36 6.90
C LEU A 193 -19.16 -19.61 5.54
N PRO A 194 -20.22 -18.85 5.20
CA PRO A 194 -20.76 -18.85 3.85
C PRO A 194 -19.70 -18.47 2.81
N TYR A 195 -19.75 -19.10 1.63
CA TYR A 195 -18.73 -18.91 0.58
C TYR A 195 -18.60 -17.45 0.12
N GLU A 196 -19.72 -16.72 0.08
CA GLU A 196 -19.77 -15.30 -0.25
C GLU A 196 -19.01 -14.44 0.77
N VAL A 197 -19.11 -14.78 2.06
CA VAL A 197 -18.39 -14.10 3.14
C VAL A 197 -16.91 -14.42 3.07
N MET A 198 -16.54 -15.69 2.86
CA MET A 198 -15.14 -16.08 2.68
C MET A 198 -14.48 -15.31 1.52
N CYS A 199 -15.16 -15.23 0.37
CA CYS A 199 -14.69 -14.45 -0.77
C CYS A 199 -14.56 -12.95 -0.42
N SER A 200 -15.54 -12.38 0.26
CA SER A 200 -15.54 -10.97 0.65
C SER A 200 -14.36 -10.62 1.57
N ILE A 201 -14.06 -11.48 2.55
CA ILE A 201 -12.90 -11.31 3.43
C ILE A 201 -11.60 -11.44 2.64
N VAL A 202 -11.48 -12.49 1.81
CA VAL A 202 -10.26 -12.79 1.05
C VAL A 202 -9.90 -11.71 0.03
N VAL A 203 -10.89 -11.15 -0.68
CA VAL A 203 -10.70 -10.04 -1.62
C VAL A 203 -10.09 -8.82 -0.91
N GLN A 204 -10.51 -8.56 0.33
CA GLN A 204 -10.06 -7.42 1.12
C GLN A 204 -8.69 -7.63 1.80
N MET A 205 -8.13 -8.85 1.83
CA MET A 205 -6.82 -9.12 2.42
C MET A 205 -5.65 -8.52 1.61
N ALA A 206 -4.91 -7.58 2.22
CA ALA A 206 -3.82 -6.85 1.56
C ALA A 206 -2.54 -7.68 1.55
N LEU A 207 -1.72 -7.59 0.50
CA LEU A 207 -0.44 -8.30 0.47
C LEU A 207 0.57 -7.53 1.34
N VAL A 208 1.38 -8.25 2.13
CA VAL A 208 2.44 -7.63 2.92
C VAL A 208 3.70 -7.51 2.06
N PRO A 209 4.30 -6.31 1.92
CA PRO A 209 5.58 -6.13 1.23
C PRO A 209 6.66 -7.08 1.76
N THR A 210 7.38 -7.73 0.86
CA THR A 210 8.42 -8.74 1.19
C THR A 210 9.82 -8.11 1.31
N ASP A 211 9.93 -6.80 1.18
CA ASP A 211 11.18 -6.04 1.29
C ASP A 211 11.76 -6.06 2.71
N ARG A 212 10.90 -6.22 3.72
CA ARG A 212 11.29 -6.34 5.13
C ARG A 212 11.02 -7.74 5.66
N PRO A 213 12.03 -8.46 6.17
CA PRO A 213 11.84 -9.81 6.67
C PRO A 213 11.01 -9.83 7.96
N VAL A 214 11.07 -8.79 8.79
CA VAL A 214 10.27 -8.70 10.02
C VAL A 214 8.93 -8.04 9.73
N ILE A 215 7.84 -8.76 10.03
CA ILE A 215 6.48 -8.27 9.85
C ILE A 215 6.08 -7.38 11.02
N PHE A 216 6.40 -7.83 12.24
CA PHE A 216 6.22 -7.09 13.48
C PHE A 216 7.11 -7.66 14.58
N GLU A 217 7.42 -6.82 15.56
CA GLU A 217 8.21 -7.19 16.73
C GLU A 217 7.34 -7.44 17.97
N ALA A 218 7.83 -8.32 18.84
CA ALA A 218 7.24 -8.53 20.14
C ALA A 218 7.27 -7.23 20.97
N GLY A 219 6.14 -6.88 21.58
CA GLY A 219 5.96 -5.62 22.30
C GLY A 219 5.32 -4.49 21.48
N GLU A 220 5.26 -4.59 20.16
CA GLU A 220 4.56 -3.60 19.32
C GLU A 220 3.05 -3.64 19.51
N PHE A 221 2.37 -2.51 19.33
CA PHE A 221 0.91 -2.50 19.30
C PHE A 221 0.41 -3.06 17.97
N GLY A 222 -0.49 -4.03 18.03
CA GLY A 222 -1.08 -4.65 16.84
C GLY A 222 -2.51 -4.19 16.57
N HIS A 223 -2.81 -3.88 15.31
CA HIS A 223 -4.17 -3.56 14.85
C HIS A 223 -4.65 -4.41 13.68
N GLU A 224 -3.79 -5.27 13.15
CA GLU A 224 -4.11 -6.25 12.13
C GLU A 224 -3.69 -7.67 12.54
N CYS A 225 -4.24 -8.65 11.84
CA CYS A 225 -3.79 -10.04 11.83
C CYS A 225 -3.40 -10.46 10.40
N PHE A 226 -2.80 -11.63 10.27
CA PHE A 226 -2.11 -12.05 9.06
C PHE A 226 -2.37 -13.51 8.72
N VAL A 227 -2.38 -13.81 7.42
CA VAL A 227 -2.50 -15.17 6.87
C VAL A 227 -1.32 -15.45 5.96
N VAL A 228 -0.72 -16.62 6.12
CA VAL A 228 0.35 -17.09 5.22
C VAL A 228 -0.26 -17.56 3.90
N SER A 229 -0.03 -16.84 2.81
CA SER A 229 -0.48 -17.23 1.47
C SER A 229 0.50 -18.20 0.80
N GLN A 230 1.80 -18.02 1.02
CA GLN A 230 2.86 -18.87 0.45
C GLN A 230 4.06 -18.95 1.39
N GLY A 231 4.81 -20.05 1.33
CA GLY A 231 6.04 -20.23 2.10
C GLY A 231 5.79 -20.43 3.59
N LYS A 232 6.69 -19.89 4.42
CA LYS A 232 6.71 -20.09 5.88
C LYS A 232 7.02 -18.79 6.61
N VAL A 233 6.49 -18.65 7.82
CA VAL A 233 6.78 -17.54 8.73
C VAL A 233 7.31 -18.13 10.04
N ALA A 234 8.43 -17.60 10.52
CA ALA A 234 9.00 -17.95 11.81
C ALA A 234 8.46 -17.02 12.89
N LEU A 235 7.90 -17.60 13.94
CA LEU A 235 7.45 -16.90 15.13
C LEU A 235 8.52 -17.03 16.21
N ARG A 236 8.99 -15.91 16.75
CA ARG A 236 10.06 -15.84 17.75
C ARG A 236 9.57 -15.18 19.04
N SER A 237 10.02 -15.69 20.17
CA SER A 237 9.71 -15.14 21.49
C SER A 237 10.33 -13.75 21.66
N LEU A 238 9.93 -13.05 22.73
CA LEU A 238 10.56 -11.81 23.18
C LEU A 238 12.09 -11.96 23.37
N PHE A 239 12.55 -13.16 23.70
CA PHE A 239 13.97 -13.48 23.90
C PHE A 239 14.69 -13.97 22.62
N GLY A 240 14.00 -13.99 21.47
CA GLY A 240 14.56 -14.41 20.18
C GLY A 240 14.43 -15.92 19.86
N ASP A 241 14.02 -16.73 20.82
CA ASP A 241 13.82 -18.18 20.66
C ASP A 241 12.71 -18.50 19.66
N GLU A 242 12.91 -19.52 18.81
CA GLU A 242 11.89 -19.93 17.85
C GLU A 242 10.71 -20.65 18.53
N ILE A 243 9.54 -20.02 18.51
CA ILE A 243 8.29 -20.57 19.04
C ILE A 243 7.69 -21.55 18.05
N ALA A 244 7.61 -21.19 16.77
CA ALA A 244 7.01 -22.04 15.75
C ALA A 244 7.41 -21.54 14.36
N VAL A 245 7.34 -22.45 13.38
CA VAL A 245 7.35 -22.10 11.97
C VAL A 245 5.99 -22.48 11.41
N ILE A 246 5.23 -21.48 10.97
CA ILE A 246 3.89 -21.66 10.41
C ILE A 246 3.95 -21.61 8.88
N GLY A 247 3.07 -22.36 8.22
CA GLY A 247 3.04 -22.50 6.76
C GLY A 247 1.75 -21.97 6.13
N LYS A 248 1.62 -22.14 4.81
CA LYS A 248 0.43 -21.77 4.00
C LYS A 248 -0.88 -22.10 4.73
N GLY A 249 -1.80 -21.14 4.76
CA GLY A 249 -3.13 -21.26 5.37
C GLY A 249 -3.18 -20.95 6.87
N SER A 250 -2.03 -20.79 7.53
CA SER A 250 -1.98 -20.46 8.96
C SER A 250 -2.27 -18.99 9.20
N LEU A 251 -3.08 -18.72 10.22
CA LEU A 251 -3.34 -17.39 10.77
C LEU A 251 -2.31 -17.06 11.86
N PHE A 252 -1.92 -15.79 12.00
CA PHE A 252 -1.13 -15.28 13.11
C PHE A 252 -1.40 -13.78 13.34
N GLY A 253 -0.93 -13.24 14.46
CA GLY A 253 -1.18 -11.85 14.85
C GLY A 253 -2.64 -11.55 15.25
N GLU A 254 -3.45 -12.59 15.44
CA GLU A 254 -4.88 -12.54 15.76
C GLU A 254 -5.21 -11.66 16.97
N LEU A 255 -4.29 -11.58 17.94
CA LEU A 255 -4.42 -10.75 19.14
C LEU A 255 -4.68 -9.27 18.81
N GLY A 256 -4.07 -8.74 17.75
CA GLY A 256 -4.23 -7.34 17.36
C GLY A 256 -5.64 -6.99 16.89
N VAL A 257 -6.41 -7.99 16.44
CA VAL A 257 -7.82 -7.82 16.05
C VAL A 257 -8.73 -8.08 17.23
N LEU A 258 -8.47 -9.15 18.00
CA LEU A 258 -9.31 -9.57 19.14
C LEU A 258 -9.28 -8.58 20.31
N MET A 259 -8.09 -8.13 20.71
CA MET A 259 -7.90 -7.29 21.89
C MET A 259 -7.15 -6.00 21.51
N PRO A 260 -7.87 -4.91 21.22
CA PRO A 260 -7.27 -3.66 20.76
C PRO A 260 -6.50 -3.02 21.93
N GLY A 261 -5.29 -2.54 21.65
CA GLY A 261 -4.40 -1.98 22.67
C GLY A 261 -3.52 -3.02 23.36
N CYS A 262 -3.62 -4.31 23.01
CA CYS A 262 -2.66 -5.32 23.43
C CYS A 262 -1.36 -5.23 22.61
N ARG A 263 -0.25 -5.53 23.28
CA ARG A 263 1.06 -5.64 22.65
C ARG A 263 1.22 -7.05 22.04
N ARG A 264 1.95 -7.16 20.94
CA ARG A 264 2.27 -8.43 20.27
C ARG A 264 3.14 -9.28 21.21
N HIS A 265 2.76 -10.54 21.43
CA HIS A 265 3.48 -11.44 22.36
C HIS A 265 4.69 -12.15 21.72
N TYR A 266 4.93 -11.94 20.43
CA TYR A 266 6.04 -12.55 19.68
C TYR A 266 6.41 -11.69 18.48
N THR A 267 7.58 -11.94 17.92
CA THR A 267 8.08 -11.37 16.67
C THR A 267 7.76 -12.32 15.54
N ALA A 268 7.24 -11.81 14.42
CA ALA A 268 6.98 -12.61 13.22
C ALA A 268 7.95 -12.22 12.10
N THR A 269 8.61 -13.22 11.50
CA THR A 269 9.62 -13.02 10.45
C THR A 269 9.30 -13.89 9.23
N LEU A 270 9.23 -13.28 8.05
CA LEU A 270 9.11 -13.94 6.76
C LEU A 270 10.35 -14.79 6.46
N CYS A 271 10.13 -16.05 6.07
CA CYS A 271 11.18 -16.86 5.47
C CYS A 271 11.35 -16.49 3.97
N PRO A 272 12.51 -16.77 3.36
CA PRO A 272 12.71 -16.54 1.93
C PRO A 272 11.63 -17.23 1.07
N GLY A 273 11.04 -16.48 0.13
CA GLY A 273 9.95 -16.96 -0.72
C GLY A 273 8.58 -17.06 -0.02
N ALA A 274 8.45 -16.53 1.20
CA ALA A 274 7.16 -16.42 1.88
C ALA A 274 6.38 -15.19 1.43
N SER A 275 5.06 -15.36 1.37
CA SER A 275 4.10 -14.30 1.11
C SER A 275 3.01 -14.38 2.19
N VAL A 276 2.61 -13.21 2.68
CA VAL A 276 1.62 -13.06 3.74
C VAL A 276 0.62 -12.01 3.32
N ARG A 277 -0.63 -12.17 3.75
CA ARG A 277 -1.66 -11.15 3.62
C ARG A 277 -2.11 -10.62 4.97
N SER A 278 -2.33 -9.31 5.07
CA SER A 278 -2.79 -8.61 6.28
C SER A 278 -4.29 -8.31 6.24
N MET A 279 -4.88 -8.23 7.43
CA MET A 279 -6.30 -7.98 7.67
C MET A 279 -6.45 -7.07 8.87
N SER A 280 -6.91 -5.84 8.65
CA SER A 280 -7.16 -4.89 9.74
C SER A 280 -8.38 -5.27 10.56
N ARG A 281 -8.40 -4.86 11.83
CA ARG A 281 -9.59 -4.99 12.67
C ARG A 281 -10.83 -4.38 12.02
N ALA A 282 -10.72 -3.18 11.47
CA ALA A 282 -11.83 -2.47 10.84
C ALA A 282 -12.48 -3.25 9.68
N MET A 283 -11.70 -4.07 8.97
CA MET A 283 -12.22 -4.95 7.92
C MET A 283 -12.99 -6.14 8.50
N LEU A 284 -12.49 -6.75 9.58
CA LEU A 284 -13.10 -7.94 10.17
C LEU A 284 -14.27 -7.61 11.11
N GLU A 285 -14.32 -6.42 11.70
CA GLU A 285 -15.30 -6.02 12.71
C GLU A 285 -16.77 -6.24 12.31
N PRO A 286 -17.23 -5.94 11.08
CA PRO A 286 -18.59 -6.26 10.65
C PRO A 286 -18.89 -7.76 10.71
N TYR A 287 -17.93 -8.60 10.30
CA TYR A 287 -18.09 -10.05 10.25
C TYR A 287 -18.02 -10.70 11.64
N LEU A 288 -17.27 -10.11 12.58
CA LEU A 288 -17.15 -10.65 13.94
C LEU A 288 -18.46 -10.56 14.73
N CYS A 289 -19.27 -9.53 14.47
CA CYS A 289 -20.59 -9.37 15.06
C CYS A 289 -21.61 -10.36 14.46
N ASP A 290 -21.57 -10.55 13.14
CA ASP A 290 -22.54 -11.37 12.42
C ASP A 290 -22.23 -12.88 12.52
N TYR A 291 -20.95 -13.26 12.66
CA TYR A 291 -20.46 -14.64 12.64
C TYR A 291 -19.60 -14.94 13.87
N PRO A 292 -20.20 -15.29 15.03
CA PRO A 292 -19.45 -15.53 16.27
C PRO A 292 -18.48 -16.72 16.18
N GLU A 293 -18.73 -17.69 15.31
CA GLU A 293 -17.80 -18.78 15.01
C GLU A 293 -16.46 -18.29 14.47
N LEU A 294 -16.43 -17.19 13.72
CA LEU A 294 -15.20 -16.57 13.26
C LEU A 294 -14.39 -16.06 14.46
N ALA A 295 -15.03 -15.34 15.38
CA ALA A 295 -14.38 -14.83 16.59
C ALA A 295 -13.86 -15.97 17.47
N HIS A 296 -14.64 -17.05 17.63
CA HIS A 296 -14.20 -18.25 18.36
C HIS A 296 -12.98 -18.91 17.74
N GLU A 297 -12.92 -19.02 16.41
CA GLU A 297 -11.77 -19.64 15.74
C GLU A 297 -10.52 -18.75 15.82
N LEU A 298 -10.66 -17.41 15.70
CA LEU A 298 -9.58 -16.47 15.99
C LEU A 298 -9.05 -16.66 17.42
N TYR A 299 -9.93 -16.74 18.41
CA TYR A 299 -9.57 -16.95 19.81
C TYR A 299 -8.92 -18.32 20.06
N ARG A 300 -9.40 -19.36 19.38
CA ARG A 300 -8.82 -20.71 19.43
C ARG A 300 -7.39 -20.74 18.90
N GLN A 301 -7.14 -20.06 17.78
CA GLN A 301 -5.78 -19.95 17.22
C GLN A 301 -4.86 -19.18 18.18
N TYR A 302 -5.35 -18.10 18.80
CA TYR A 302 -4.63 -17.38 19.84
C TYR A 302 -4.18 -18.29 20.98
N LEU A 303 -5.12 -19.03 21.58
CA LEU A 303 -4.81 -19.95 22.67
C LEU A 303 -3.82 -21.05 22.24
N ALA A 304 -3.94 -21.56 21.02
CA ALA A 304 -3.02 -22.56 20.48
C ALA A 304 -1.59 -22.00 20.36
N HIS A 305 -1.42 -20.75 19.92
CA HIS A 305 -0.11 -20.10 19.88
C HIS A 305 0.45 -19.85 21.27
N GLN A 306 -0.36 -19.37 22.21
CA GLN A 306 0.04 -19.17 23.60
C GLN A 306 0.49 -20.48 24.25
N TYR A 307 -0.28 -21.56 24.08
CA TYR A 307 0.09 -22.86 24.63
C TYR A 307 1.40 -23.41 24.04
N ARG A 308 1.64 -23.21 22.73
CA ARG A 308 2.92 -23.57 22.10
C ARG A 308 4.09 -22.80 22.69
N GLN A 309 3.93 -21.50 22.94
CA GLN A 309 4.93 -20.69 23.63
C GLN A 309 5.22 -21.26 25.03
N LEU A 310 4.19 -21.45 25.84
CA LEU A 310 4.32 -21.98 27.21
C LEU A 310 4.92 -23.39 27.24
N SER A 311 4.57 -24.25 26.29
CA SER A 311 5.12 -25.61 26.19
C SER A 311 6.60 -25.64 25.82
N LYS A 312 7.09 -24.71 24.99
CA LYS A 312 8.53 -24.57 24.72
C LYS A 312 9.27 -23.93 25.88
N LEU A 313 8.61 -22.95 26.50
CA LEU A 313 9.05 -22.36 27.76
C LEU A 313 9.01 -23.37 28.92
N SER A 314 8.37 -24.56 28.81
CA SER A 314 8.46 -25.60 29.84
C SER A 314 9.89 -26.10 30.10
N ARG A 315 10.82 -25.93 29.15
CA ARG A 315 12.26 -26.16 29.35
C ARG A 315 12.95 -25.01 30.10
N ILE A 316 12.32 -23.84 30.16
CA ILE A 316 12.73 -22.61 30.86
C ILE A 316 11.82 -22.34 32.09
N ARG A 317 10.76 -23.13 32.31
CA ARG A 317 9.71 -22.96 33.34
C ARG A 317 10.19 -23.23 34.76
N ALA A 318 11.48 -23.54 34.93
CA ALA A 318 12.16 -23.32 36.19
C ALA A 318 12.39 -21.83 36.51
N ARG A 319 12.02 -20.87 35.63
CA ARG A 319 12.44 -19.46 35.81
C ARG A 319 11.47 -18.32 35.47
N MET A 320 10.34 -18.50 34.78
CA MET A 320 9.43 -17.37 34.50
C MET A 320 7.95 -17.77 34.37
N ASP A 321 7.21 -17.62 35.47
CA ASP A 321 5.92 -16.92 35.59
C ASP A 321 5.68 -16.66 37.09
N PRO A 322 5.93 -15.47 37.65
CA PRO A 322 5.76 -15.25 39.09
C PRO A 322 4.31 -15.01 39.54
N TYR A 323 3.30 -15.05 38.66
CA TYR A 323 1.99 -14.46 38.97
C TYR A 323 0.75 -15.19 38.42
N ALA A 324 0.78 -16.52 38.23
CA ALA A 324 -0.47 -17.26 38.09
C ALA A 324 -1.04 -17.57 39.49
N ILE A 325 -2.05 -16.83 39.95
CA ILE A 325 -2.73 -17.11 41.23
C ILE A 325 -3.90 -18.06 40.97
N LEU A 326 -3.90 -19.21 41.65
CA LEU A 326 -5.02 -20.14 41.69
C LEU A 326 -5.96 -19.75 42.84
N TYR A 327 -7.19 -19.39 42.50
CA TYR A 327 -8.25 -19.12 43.46
C TYR A 327 -9.03 -20.41 43.78
N VAL A 328 -9.08 -20.80 45.05
CA VAL A 328 -9.80 -21.98 45.53
C VAL A 328 -10.83 -21.54 46.57
N SER A 329 -12.11 -21.71 46.26
CA SER A 329 -13.21 -21.41 47.19
C SER A 329 -13.75 -22.69 47.80
N ILE A 330 -13.75 -22.78 49.13
CA ILE A 330 -14.40 -23.88 49.85
C ILE A 330 -15.75 -23.39 50.35
N VAL A 331 -16.81 -23.92 49.73
CA VAL A 331 -18.18 -23.49 50.02
C VAL A 331 -18.78 -24.26 51.21
N GLU A 332 -18.93 -25.57 51.09
CA GLU A 332 -19.58 -26.41 52.11
C GLU A 332 -19.16 -27.89 52.00
N ALA A 333 -19.41 -28.66 53.06
CA ALA A 333 -19.41 -30.13 53.03
C ALA A 333 -20.74 -30.66 53.59
N LYS A 334 -21.16 -31.84 53.15
CA LYS A 334 -22.42 -32.48 53.57
C LYS A 334 -22.20 -33.94 53.92
N GLY A 335 -22.96 -34.43 54.89
CA GLY A 335 -22.97 -35.86 55.26
C GLY A 335 -21.65 -36.34 55.84
N LEU A 336 -20.95 -35.50 56.62
CA LEU A 336 -19.72 -35.92 57.28
C LEU A 336 -20.01 -37.01 58.33
N SER A 337 -19.09 -37.95 58.50
CA SER A 337 -19.22 -39.00 59.51
C SER A 337 -18.98 -38.41 60.90
N GLY A 338 -19.94 -38.55 61.81
CA GLY A 338 -19.75 -38.19 63.22
C GLY A 338 -18.86 -39.20 63.94
N TRP A 339 -17.69 -38.78 64.43
CA TRP A 339 -16.77 -39.65 65.17
C TRP A 339 -16.87 -39.54 66.70
N ASP A 340 -17.52 -38.49 67.24
CA ASP A 340 -17.71 -38.29 68.68
C ASP A 340 -19.02 -38.90 69.21
N MET A 341 -19.05 -39.20 70.52
CA MET A 341 -20.09 -39.98 71.22
C MET A 341 -21.54 -39.47 71.11
N PHE A 342 -21.79 -38.31 70.49
CA PHE A 342 -23.13 -37.77 70.24
C PHE A 342 -23.42 -37.52 68.75
N GLY A 343 -22.56 -37.99 67.84
CA GLY A 343 -22.78 -37.89 66.39
C GLY A 343 -22.46 -36.52 65.77
N ALA A 344 -21.97 -35.56 66.56
CA ALA A 344 -21.46 -34.29 66.05
C ALA A 344 -19.96 -34.38 65.74
N SER A 345 -19.43 -33.51 64.89
CA SER A 345 -17.99 -33.38 64.66
C SER A 345 -17.63 -31.91 64.48
N ASP A 346 -16.35 -31.59 64.64
CA ASP A 346 -15.81 -30.25 64.47
C ASP A 346 -15.01 -30.18 63.15
N PRO A 347 -15.68 -30.20 61.98
CA PRO A 347 -14.99 -30.34 60.71
C PRO A 347 -14.24 -29.06 60.28
N TYR A 348 -13.10 -29.29 59.65
CA TYR A 348 -12.34 -28.31 58.88
C TYR A 348 -11.83 -28.96 57.60
N CYS A 349 -11.62 -28.16 56.57
CA CYS A 349 -11.05 -28.61 55.31
C CYS A 349 -9.61 -28.13 55.22
N VAL A 350 -8.74 -28.98 54.66
CA VAL A 350 -7.34 -28.65 54.42
C VAL A 350 -7.14 -28.61 52.92
N VAL A 351 -6.71 -27.46 52.41
CA VAL A 351 -6.37 -27.28 51.00
C VAL A 351 -4.87 -27.38 50.86
N GLN A 352 -4.42 -28.26 49.97
CA GLN A 352 -3.01 -28.38 49.64
C GLN A 352 -2.84 -28.28 48.13
N VAL A 353 -2.03 -27.31 47.70
CA VAL A 353 -1.64 -27.09 46.30
C VAL A 353 -0.11 -27.11 46.28
N GLN A 354 0.48 -28.11 45.63
CA GLN A 354 1.93 -28.37 45.67
C GLN A 354 2.47 -28.49 47.12
N ASP A 355 3.46 -27.68 47.48
CA ASP A 355 4.08 -27.62 48.83
C ASP A 355 3.35 -26.64 49.78
N MET A 356 2.34 -25.94 49.29
CA MET A 356 1.56 -24.98 50.08
C MET A 356 0.30 -25.64 50.65
N LYS A 357 0.07 -25.40 51.94
CA LYS A 357 -1.04 -25.99 52.68
C LYS A 357 -1.72 -24.93 53.53
N ASP A 358 -3.03 -24.83 53.39
CA ASP A 358 -3.87 -23.97 54.22
C ASP A 358 -5.09 -24.76 54.71
N LYS A 359 -5.85 -24.19 55.64
CA LYS A 359 -7.05 -24.83 56.20
C LYS A 359 -8.15 -23.81 56.48
N THR A 360 -9.39 -24.26 56.35
CA THR A 360 -10.55 -23.47 56.76
C THR A 360 -10.65 -23.35 58.27
N ASN A 361 -11.51 -22.44 58.73
CA ASN A 361 -11.94 -22.44 60.12
C ASN A 361 -12.64 -23.74 60.49
N VAL A 362 -12.57 -24.06 61.78
CA VAL A 362 -13.24 -25.24 62.36
C VAL A 362 -14.66 -24.85 62.73
N GLU A 363 -15.64 -25.47 62.08
CA GLU A 363 -17.05 -25.32 62.44
C GLU A 363 -17.39 -26.37 63.51
N ARG A 364 -17.99 -25.96 64.63
CA ARG A 364 -18.20 -26.86 65.77
C ARG A 364 -19.56 -27.55 65.73
N GLY A 365 -19.57 -28.83 66.06
CA GLY A 365 -20.77 -29.60 66.31
C GLY A 365 -21.69 -29.79 65.10
N THR A 366 -21.12 -29.86 63.89
CA THR A 366 -21.89 -29.97 62.64
C THR A 366 -21.33 -31.05 61.71
N LEU A 367 -22.21 -31.72 60.99
CA LEU A 367 -21.86 -32.64 59.90
C LEU A 367 -22.09 -32.02 58.52
N GLU A 368 -22.58 -30.77 58.49
CA GLU A 368 -22.85 -29.98 57.29
C GLU A 368 -22.23 -28.57 57.41
N PRO A 369 -20.90 -28.45 57.49
CA PRO A 369 -20.23 -27.15 57.62
C PRO A 369 -20.34 -26.31 56.35
N GLN A 370 -20.47 -24.99 56.52
CA GLN A 370 -20.40 -24.01 55.44
C GLN A 370 -19.29 -23.01 55.76
N TRP A 371 -18.15 -23.12 55.08
CA TRP A 371 -17.01 -22.24 55.32
C TRP A 371 -17.10 -20.97 54.48
N ARG A 372 -17.37 -21.10 53.17
CA ARG A 372 -17.36 -19.99 52.19
C ARG A 372 -16.07 -19.18 52.27
N GLU A 373 -14.94 -19.89 52.37
CA GLU A 373 -13.61 -19.31 52.49
C GLU A 373 -12.86 -19.44 51.17
N ASP A 374 -12.19 -18.35 50.78
CA ASP A 374 -11.41 -18.26 49.56
C ASP A 374 -9.91 -18.30 49.89
N PHE A 375 -9.17 -19.09 49.13
CA PHE A 375 -7.73 -19.27 49.26
C PHE A 375 -7.04 -18.91 47.95
N GLU A 376 -5.90 -18.22 48.06
CA GLU A 376 -5.07 -17.81 46.94
C GLU A 376 -3.75 -18.57 46.96
N PHE A 377 -3.50 -19.35 45.90
CA PHE A 377 -2.25 -20.09 45.75
C PHE A 377 -1.43 -19.53 44.60
N PRO A 378 -0.32 -18.79 44.84
CA PRO A 378 0.65 -18.50 43.80
C PRO A 378 1.20 -19.81 43.22
N MET A 379 0.94 -20.05 41.93
CA MET A 379 1.44 -21.19 41.18
C MET A 379 2.87 -20.86 40.73
N ILE A 380 3.85 -21.35 41.48
CA ILE A 380 5.29 -21.24 41.18
C ILE A 380 5.70 -22.30 40.14
#